data_AF-A0A6B1E2B1-F1
#
_entry.id   AF-A0A6B1E2B1-F1
#
_cell.length_a   1.000
_cell.length_b   1.000
_cell.length_c   1.000
_cell.angle_alpha   90.00
_cell.angle_beta   90.00
_cell.angle_gamma   90.00
#
_symmetry.space_group_name_H-M   'P 1'
#
loop_
_entity.id
_entity.type
_entity.pdbx_description
1 polymer ?
#
loop_
_entity_poly.entity_id
_entity_poly.type
_entity_poly.pdbx_seq_one_letter_code
_entity_poly.pdbx_strand_id
1 'polypeptide(L)'
;MQLDKSQLDFIQAPSDQNIRLLAPAGCGKTLRLLHRCKFLAEHSATKQNFLVVTFTRAARDELRSRVNEDPGFADIRDLVEISTLNSWGYRQIKREAFSPKLITSRRDFHFTMRNQLQPVWRNHEQVRGAIQSSNRWKSANAPRNLMDMIDSLKTLGFDHKRQSSLEGFNHHWKELEGQGLGWRLQEQVDQLIKFDVLTESATSAKDFYCAFYQFWVEATARLIDEATFTLEDQKYFAYQHEQTNVDNRGFLSGAAALGHVFVDEFQDINPLDLALVRAMVKRRRATLTIAGDDDQAIFEWRGATPEYILEPDKFLRTRRRFVTHTLATNYRSPSNIVLRSQSLIKHNKRRVAKQISSNSLKNAQIDIKKLDTLRDSLNYVHKLLNSSISQGTSPSRLALISRKRSQIIPYQVFFASKDIPFCAAEDLQVFL
;
A
#
# COMPACT_ATOMS: atom_id res chain seq x y z
N MET A 1 -26.44 -7.98 -12.92
CA MET A 1 -25.47 -7.74 -14.02
C MET A 1 -24.98 -9.11 -14.49
N GLN A 2 -24.99 -9.38 -15.79
CA GLN A 2 -24.50 -10.66 -16.33
C GLN A 2 -22.97 -10.71 -16.18
N LEU A 3 -22.46 -11.77 -15.55
CA LEU A 3 -21.02 -12.00 -15.39
C LEU A 3 -20.46 -12.52 -16.70
N ASP A 4 -19.29 -12.02 -17.11
CA ASP A 4 -18.57 -12.62 -18.23
C ASP A 4 -17.89 -13.94 -17.82
N LYS A 5 -17.45 -14.71 -18.82
CA LYS A 5 -16.81 -16.02 -18.60
C LYS A 5 -15.56 -15.91 -17.69
N SER A 6 -14.70 -14.93 -17.90
CA SER A 6 -13.48 -14.75 -17.09
C SER A 6 -13.79 -14.42 -15.62
N GLN A 7 -14.87 -13.67 -15.39
CA GLN A 7 -15.38 -13.39 -14.04
C GLN A 7 -15.96 -14.65 -13.38
N LEU A 8 -16.74 -15.45 -14.11
CA LEU A 8 -17.31 -16.71 -13.62
C LEU A 8 -16.20 -17.72 -13.29
N ASP A 9 -15.23 -17.90 -14.18
CA ASP A 9 -14.10 -18.82 -13.98
C ASP A 9 -13.32 -18.48 -12.70
N PHE A 10 -13.13 -17.18 -12.40
CA PHE A 10 -12.51 -16.73 -11.15
C PHE A 10 -13.41 -16.97 -9.92
N ILE A 11 -14.70 -16.61 -10.00
CA ILE A 11 -15.63 -16.74 -8.87
C ILE A 11 -15.77 -18.21 -8.47
N GLN A 12 -15.86 -19.10 -9.46
CA GLN A 12 -16.10 -20.53 -9.28
C GLN A 12 -14.83 -21.36 -9.08
N ALA A 13 -13.64 -20.74 -9.11
CA ALA A 13 -12.37 -21.44 -8.93
C ALA A 13 -12.33 -22.19 -7.58
N PRO A 14 -11.70 -23.38 -7.50
CA PRO A 14 -11.70 -24.23 -6.30
C PRO A 14 -11.31 -23.50 -5.01
N SER A 15 -11.92 -23.91 -3.91
CA SER A 15 -11.75 -23.26 -2.59
C SER A 15 -10.40 -23.56 -1.93
N ASP A 16 -9.73 -24.64 -2.35
CA ASP A 16 -8.47 -25.14 -1.81
C ASP A 16 -7.23 -24.60 -2.53
N GLN A 17 -7.41 -23.68 -3.48
CA GLN A 17 -6.34 -23.05 -4.26
C GLN A 17 -6.03 -21.64 -3.79
N ASN A 18 -4.76 -21.25 -3.93
CA ASN A 18 -4.40 -19.84 -3.90
C ASN A 18 -4.63 -19.24 -5.28
N ILE A 19 -5.12 -18.00 -5.34
CA ILE A 19 -5.48 -17.35 -6.59
C ILE A 19 -4.69 -16.08 -6.78
N ARG A 20 -4.12 -15.92 -7.97
CA ARG A 20 -3.65 -14.63 -8.48
C ARG A 20 -4.67 -14.12 -9.50
N LEU A 21 -5.45 -13.12 -9.10
CA LEU A 21 -6.38 -12.44 -9.98
C LEU A 21 -5.70 -11.22 -10.61
N LEU A 22 -5.36 -11.33 -11.90
CA LEU A 22 -4.91 -10.21 -12.71
C LEU A 22 -6.14 -9.49 -13.25
N ALA A 23 -6.43 -8.30 -12.74
CA ALA A 23 -7.64 -7.58 -13.08
C ALA A 23 -7.30 -6.16 -13.55
N PRO A 24 -7.24 -5.96 -14.88
CA PRO A 24 -6.99 -4.65 -15.47
C PRO A 24 -7.98 -3.58 -15.03
N ALA A 25 -7.59 -2.33 -15.26
CA ALA A 25 -8.40 -1.18 -14.90
C ALA A 25 -9.82 -1.32 -15.47
N GLY A 26 -10.83 -1.08 -14.64
CA GLY A 26 -12.23 -1.09 -15.07
C GLY A 26 -12.86 -2.48 -15.28
N CYS A 27 -12.19 -3.58 -14.92
CA CYS A 27 -12.75 -4.94 -15.04
C CYS A 27 -13.68 -5.37 -13.89
N GLY A 28 -13.85 -4.52 -12.86
CA GLY A 28 -14.73 -4.79 -11.73
C GLY A 28 -14.10 -5.66 -10.63
N LYS A 29 -12.77 -5.78 -10.58
CA LYS A 29 -11.96 -6.53 -9.58
C LYS A 29 -12.59 -6.60 -8.19
N THR A 30 -12.75 -5.44 -7.55
CA THR A 30 -13.18 -5.27 -6.16
C THR A 30 -14.56 -5.89 -5.90
N LEU A 31 -15.52 -5.71 -6.82
CA LEU A 31 -16.84 -6.35 -6.72
C LEU A 31 -16.75 -7.87 -6.88
N ARG A 32 -15.87 -8.37 -7.75
CA ARG A 32 -15.72 -9.82 -7.99
C ARG A 32 -15.12 -10.55 -6.79
N LEU A 33 -14.29 -9.90 -5.98
CA LEU A 33 -13.82 -10.46 -4.71
C LEU A 33 -15.00 -10.78 -3.77
N LEU A 34 -16.00 -9.89 -3.67
CA LEU A 34 -17.20 -10.14 -2.86
C LEU A 34 -18.07 -11.27 -3.43
N HIS A 35 -18.25 -11.33 -4.75
CA HIS A 35 -18.97 -12.46 -5.36
C HIS A 35 -18.27 -13.80 -5.14
N ARG A 36 -16.94 -13.83 -5.11
CA ARG A 36 -16.20 -15.03 -4.74
C ARG A 36 -16.41 -15.40 -3.28
N CYS A 37 -16.42 -14.44 -2.35
CA CYS A 37 -16.77 -14.71 -0.95
C CYS A 37 -18.18 -15.32 -0.83
N LYS A 38 -19.15 -14.75 -1.55
CA LYS A 38 -20.51 -15.29 -1.63
C LYS A 38 -20.54 -16.73 -2.14
N PHE A 39 -19.94 -16.98 -3.30
CA PHE A 39 -19.89 -18.30 -3.90
C PHE A 39 -19.26 -19.33 -2.95
N LEU A 40 -18.13 -19.01 -2.32
CA LEU A 40 -17.46 -19.90 -1.37
C LEU A 40 -18.30 -20.17 -0.12
N ALA A 41 -19.07 -19.19 0.37
CA ALA A 41 -19.96 -19.37 1.50
C ALA A 41 -21.13 -20.30 1.16
N GLU A 42 -21.73 -20.14 -0.02
CA GLU A 42 -22.86 -20.95 -0.50
C GLU A 42 -22.48 -22.41 -0.80
N HIS A 43 -21.23 -22.65 -1.22
CA HIS A 43 -20.76 -23.96 -1.67
C HIS A 43 -19.88 -24.68 -0.65
N SER A 44 -19.84 -24.21 0.60
CA SER A 44 -19.10 -24.89 1.68
C SER A 44 -20.04 -25.61 2.64
N ALA A 45 -19.67 -26.83 3.02
CA ALA A 45 -20.36 -27.59 4.06
C ALA A 45 -20.15 -27.01 5.48
N THR A 46 -19.19 -26.09 5.65
CA THR A 46 -18.86 -25.48 6.95
C THR A 46 -18.84 -23.97 6.84
N LYS A 47 -19.21 -23.28 7.93
CA LYS A 47 -19.20 -21.80 7.99
C LYS A 47 -17.80 -21.27 7.65
N GLN A 48 -17.69 -20.53 6.55
CA GLN A 48 -16.46 -19.86 6.12
C GLN A 48 -16.44 -18.43 6.63
N ASN A 49 -15.26 -17.98 7.05
CA ASN A 49 -15.00 -16.57 7.36
C ASN A 49 -13.96 -16.02 6.37
N PHE A 50 -14.14 -14.77 5.97
CA PHE A 50 -13.36 -14.10 4.93
C PHE A 50 -12.72 -12.84 5.50
N LEU A 51 -11.44 -12.63 5.23
CA LEU A 51 -10.76 -11.36 5.49
C LEU A 51 -10.41 -10.70 4.17
N VAL A 52 -11.00 -9.54 3.89
CA VAL A 52 -10.69 -8.72 2.71
C VAL A 52 -9.87 -7.51 3.14
N VAL A 53 -8.63 -7.48 2.65
CA VAL A 53 -7.66 -6.43 2.91
C VAL A 53 -7.60 -5.48 1.72
N THR A 54 -7.77 -4.19 1.98
CA THR A 54 -7.62 -3.12 0.97
C THR A 54 -6.45 -2.18 1.32
N PHE A 55 -5.93 -1.50 0.29
CA PHE A 55 -4.86 -0.52 0.48
C PHE A 55 -5.35 0.82 1.06
N THR A 56 -6.55 1.27 0.67
CA THR A 56 -7.09 2.57 1.09
C THR A 56 -8.35 2.44 1.94
N ARG A 57 -8.60 3.46 2.79
CA ARG A 57 -9.84 3.57 3.57
C ARG A 57 -11.05 3.75 2.65
N ALA A 58 -10.93 4.52 1.57
CA ALA A 58 -11.99 4.70 0.59
C ALA A 58 -12.43 3.36 -0.04
N ALA A 59 -11.49 2.53 -0.49
CA ALA A 59 -11.80 1.20 -1.03
C ALA A 59 -12.43 0.27 0.03
N ARG A 60 -11.95 0.34 1.28
CA ARG A 60 -12.55 -0.40 2.41
C ARG A 60 -14.00 0.02 2.62
N ASP A 61 -14.25 1.32 2.69
CA ASP A 61 -15.56 1.88 3.01
C ASP A 61 -16.55 1.64 1.87
N GLU A 62 -16.10 1.73 0.62
CA GLU A 62 -16.89 1.32 -0.55
C GLU A 62 -17.28 -0.17 -0.47
N LEU A 63 -16.33 -1.07 -0.19
CA LEU A 63 -16.63 -2.49 -0.05
C LEU A 63 -17.59 -2.78 1.11
N ARG A 64 -17.42 -2.10 2.26
CA ARG A 64 -18.30 -2.25 3.41
C ARG A 64 -19.72 -1.78 3.11
N SER A 65 -19.85 -0.62 2.48
CA SER A 65 -21.15 -0.09 2.01
C SER A 65 -21.82 -1.10 1.09
N ARG A 66 -21.11 -1.65 0.09
CA ARG A 66 -21.63 -2.70 -0.80
C ARG A 66 -22.14 -3.93 -0.05
N VAL A 67 -21.37 -4.48 0.89
CA VAL A 67 -21.79 -5.67 1.68
C VAL A 67 -23.00 -5.37 2.57
N ASN A 68 -23.15 -4.13 3.06
CA ASN A 68 -24.24 -3.74 3.94
C ASN A 68 -25.51 -3.34 3.18
N GLU A 69 -25.40 -2.73 2.02
CA GLU A 69 -26.53 -2.12 1.30
C GLU A 69 -27.07 -2.99 0.17
N ASP A 70 -26.23 -3.79 -0.49
CA ASP A 70 -26.67 -4.67 -1.58
C ASP A 70 -27.30 -5.95 -1.00
N PRO A 71 -28.62 -6.19 -1.22
CA PRO A 71 -29.28 -7.41 -0.74
C PRO A 71 -28.62 -8.68 -1.26
N GLY A 72 -27.93 -8.61 -2.40
CA GLY A 72 -27.16 -9.70 -2.98
C GLY A 72 -26.00 -10.18 -2.10
N PHE A 73 -25.53 -9.42 -1.11
CA PHE A 73 -24.48 -9.82 -0.18
C PHE A 73 -24.94 -10.00 1.28
N ALA A 74 -26.26 -9.96 1.52
CA ALA A 74 -26.81 -10.08 2.88
C ALA A 74 -26.33 -11.35 3.61
N ASP A 75 -26.28 -12.49 2.90
CA ASP A 75 -25.93 -13.80 3.48
C ASP A 75 -24.47 -13.90 3.95
N ILE A 76 -23.58 -13.04 3.45
CA ILE A 76 -22.16 -13.04 3.81
C ILE A 76 -21.77 -11.87 4.72
N ARG A 77 -22.71 -11.01 5.10
CA ARG A 77 -22.42 -9.78 5.86
C ARG A 77 -21.63 -10.05 7.15
N ASP A 78 -22.04 -11.07 7.90
CA ASP A 78 -21.40 -11.43 9.18
C ASP A 78 -20.18 -12.37 9.00
N LEU A 79 -19.90 -12.79 7.76
CA LEU A 79 -18.79 -13.68 7.42
C LEU A 79 -17.56 -12.92 6.92
N VAL A 80 -17.74 -11.69 6.44
CA VAL A 80 -16.69 -10.92 5.74
C VAL A 80 -16.19 -9.77 6.62
N GLU A 81 -14.94 -9.88 7.08
CA GLU A 81 -14.22 -8.76 7.68
C GLU A 81 -13.50 -7.97 6.58
N ILE A 82 -13.85 -6.69 6.41
CA ILE A 82 -13.19 -5.79 5.44
C ILE A 82 -12.36 -4.76 6.21
N SER A 83 -11.06 -4.65 5.92
CA SER A 83 -10.14 -3.77 6.63
C SER A 83 -8.98 -3.29 5.76
N THR A 84 -8.30 -2.21 6.15
CA THR A 84 -6.92 -1.97 5.68
C THR A 84 -5.92 -2.69 6.57
N LEU A 85 -4.69 -2.93 6.10
CA LEU A 85 -3.61 -3.52 6.92
C LEU A 85 -3.33 -2.67 8.18
N ASN A 86 -3.21 -1.35 8.03
CA ASN A 86 -3.04 -0.41 9.14
C ASN A 86 -4.18 -0.51 10.16
N SER A 87 -5.44 -0.51 9.70
CA SER A 87 -6.60 -0.59 10.59
C SER A 87 -6.66 -1.94 11.31
N TRP A 88 -6.26 -3.02 10.64
CA TRP A 88 -6.23 -4.35 11.21
C TRP A 88 -5.13 -4.46 12.27
N GLY A 89 -3.93 -4.00 11.96
CA GLY A 89 -2.81 -4.07 12.87
C GLY A 89 -2.94 -3.14 14.09
N TYR A 90 -3.55 -1.96 13.91
CA TYR A 90 -3.90 -1.09 15.04
C TYR A 90 -4.89 -1.74 16.01
N ARG A 91 -5.81 -2.61 15.54
CA ARG A 91 -6.65 -3.41 16.44
C ARG A 91 -5.83 -4.38 17.29
N GLN A 92 -4.77 -4.97 16.73
CA GLN A 92 -3.88 -5.83 17.52
C GLN A 92 -3.13 -5.05 18.59
N ILE A 93 -2.59 -3.87 18.24
CA ILE A 93 -1.96 -2.98 19.23
C ILE A 93 -2.92 -2.69 20.38
N LYS A 94 -4.17 -2.30 20.10
CA LYS A 94 -5.16 -2.00 21.16
C LYS A 94 -5.51 -3.20 22.05
N ARG A 95 -5.34 -4.43 21.57
CA ARG A 95 -5.65 -5.65 22.34
C ARG A 95 -4.48 -6.06 23.22
N GLU A 96 -3.26 -5.85 22.75
CA GLU A 96 -2.04 -6.39 23.37
C GLU A 96 -1.29 -5.35 24.23
N ALA A 97 -1.32 -4.08 23.84
CA ALA A 97 -0.59 -3.03 24.53
C ALA A 97 -1.48 -2.29 25.54
N PHE A 98 -0.94 -2.06 26.74
CA PHE A 98 -1.60 -1.22 27.75
C PHE A 98 -1.37 0.26 27.43
N SER A 99 -2.46 1.02 27.30
CA SER A 99 -2.43 2.48 27.03
C SER A 99 -1.52 2.91 25.85
N PRO A 100 -1.72 2.35 24.64
CA PRO A 100 -0.82 2.60 23.51
C PRO A 100 -0.89 4.05 23.02
N LYS A 101 0.28 4.67 22.85
CA LYS A 101 0.44 6.01 22.29
C LYS A 101 0.77 5.93 20.80
N LEU A 102 -0.10 6.50 19.96
CA LEU A 102 0.17 6.62 18.52
C LEU A 102 0.78 8.00 18.23
N ILE A 103 2.03 8.02 17.76
CA ILE A 103 2.73 9.25 17.34
C ILE A 103 2.56 9.46 15.83
N THR A 104 2.16 10.66 15.42
CA THR A 104 1.82 10.94 14.02
C THR A 104 2.44 12.22 13.48
N SER A 105 2.94 13.11 14.36
CA SER A 105 3.48 14.39 13.94
C SER A 105 5.01 14.41 13.93
N ARG A 106 5.58 15.29 13.10
CA ARG A 106 7.01 15.64 13.12
C ARG A 106 7.47 16.08 14.52
N ARG A 107 6.61 16.75 15.29
CA ARG A 107 6.92 17.18 16.66
C ARG A 107 7.02 15.97 17.59
N ASP A 108 6.12 15.00 17.47
CA ASP A 108 6.17 13.77 18.27
C ASP A 108 7.43 12.97 17.96
N PHE A 109 7.81 12.85 16.68
CA PHE A 109 9.03 12.16 16.27
C PHE A 109 10.26 12.81 16.89
N HIS A 110 10.35 14.15 16.84
CA HIS A 110 11.43 14.89 17.47
C HIS A 110 11.50 14.66 18.99
N PHE A 111 10.36 14.73 19.67
CA PHE A 111 10.28 14.55 21.12
C PHE A 111 10.61 13.11 21.53
N THR A 112 10.07 12.13 20.82
CA THR A 112 10.31 10.70 21.05
C THR A 112 11.78 10.39 20.90
N MET A 113 12.41 10.83 19.81
CA MET A 113 13.83 10.60 19.60
C MET A 113 14.69 11.29 20.68
N ARG A 114 14.41 12.55 21.05
CA ARG A 114 15.25 13.27 22.02
C ARG A 114 15.08 12.87 23.48
N ASN A 115 13.92 12.35 23.87
CA ASN A 115 13.62 12.04 25.26
C ASN A 115 13.53 10.54 25.49
N GLN A 116 12.62 9.88 24.75
CA GLN A 116 12.30 8.47 24.95
C GLN A 116 13.42 7.56 24.46
N LEU A 117 14.00 7.84 23.29
CA LEU A 117 15.11 7.07 22.72
C LEU A 117 16.49 7.54 23.19
N GLN A 118 16.57 8.55 24.06
CA GLN A 118 17.84 9.05 24.60
C GLN A 118 18.72 8.00 25.26
N PRO A 119 18.18 7.12 26.12
CA PRO A 119 18.98 6.06 26.72
C PRO A 119 19.58 5.10 25.68
N VAL A 120 18.95 4.97 24.50
CA VAL A 120 19.42 4.11 23.42
C VAL A 120 20.50 4.83 22.62
N TRP A 121 20.17 5.96 21.95
CA TRP A 121 21.13 6.58 21.03
C TRP A 121 22.40 7.11 21.71
N ARG A 122 22.41 7.33 23.03
CA ARG A 122 23.64 7.71 23.76
C ARG A 122 24.73 6.64 23.70
N ASN A 123 24.34 5.37 23.52
CA ASN A 123 25.26 4.23 23.42
C ASN A 123 25.75 3.97 21.99
N HIS A 124 25.22 4.71 21.00
CA HIS A 124 25.56 4.58 19.59
C HIS A 124 26.24 5.87 19.11
N GLU A 125 27.57 5.86 19.03
CA GLU A 125 28.40 7.06 18.85
C GLU A 125 28.01 7.90 17.64
N GLN A 126 27.82 7.26 16.48
CA GLN A 126 27.47 7.92 15.23
C GLN A 126 26.08 8.58 15.29
N VAL A 127 25.09 7.88 15.87
CA VAL A 127 23.73 8.39 16.05
C VAL A 127 23.70 9.55 17.06
N ARG A 128 24.45 9.42 18.17
CA ARG A 128 24.65 10.50 19.14
C ARG A 128 25.25 11.73 18.47
N GLY A 129 26.30 11.56 17.66
CA GLY A 129 26.94 12.63 16.90
C GLY A 129 25.97 13.37 15.97
N ALA A 130 25.09 12.64 15.27
CA ALA A 130 24.07 13.24 14.42
C ALA A 130 23.04 14.08 15.20
N ILE A 131 22.56 13.57 16.35
CA ILE A 131 21.57 14.26 17.19
C ILE A 131 22.17 15.49 17.88
N GLN A 132 23.42 15.38 18.34
CA GLN A 132 24.15 16.42 19.07
C GLN A 132 25.10 17.25 18.19
N SER A 133 24.92 17.20 16.87
CA SER A 133 25.77 17.90 15.90
C SER A 133 25.91 19.39 16.23
N SER A 134 27.12 19.93 16.11
CA SER A 134 27.39 21.37 16.21
C SER A 134 26.70 22.16 15.10
N ASN A 135 26.40 21.51 13.96
CA ASN A 135 25.59 22.09 12.92
C ASN A 135 24.11 22.17 13.36
N ARG A 136 23.64 23.40 13.59
CA ARG A 136 22.27 23.68 14.07
C ARG A 136 21.18 23.06 13.19
N TRP A 137 21.36 23.09 11.88
CA TRP A 137 20.38 22.52 10.95
C TRP A 137 20.34 20.99 11.06
N LYS A 138 21.49 20.33 11.14
CA LYS A 138 21.55 18.87 11.33
C LYS A 138 20.96 18.47 12.67
N SER A 139 21.37 19.09 13.79
CA SER A 139 20.84 18.77 15.12
C SER A 139 19.33 19.01 15.26
N ALA A 140 18.77 19.99 14.56
CA ALA A 140 17.33 20.27 14.56
C ALA A 140 16.49 19.28 13.73
N ASN A 141 17.09 18.65 12.71
CA ASN A 141 16.39 17.79 11.75
C ASN A 141 16.69 16.30 11.92
N ALA A 142 17.89 15.92 12.38
CA ALA A 142 18.31 14.54 12.59
C ALA A 142 17.28 13.75 13.41
N PRO A 143 16.72 14.24 14.53
CA PRO A 143 15.81 13.44 15.33
C PRO A 143 14.57 12.95 14.57
N ARG A 144 14.01 13.81 13.70
CA ARG A 144 12.83 13.51 12.88
C ARG A 144 13.17 12.58 11.72
N ASN A 145 14.31 12.81 11.07
CA ASN A 145 14.74 11.99 9.93
C ASN A 145 15.15 10.59 10.39
N LEU A 146 15.81 10.44 11.53
CA LEU A 146 16.15 9.13 12.08
C LEU A 146 14.89 8.34 12.51
N MET A 147 13.83 9.01 12.98
CA MET A 147 12.52 8.36 13.17
C MET A 147 11.89 7.91 11.84
N ASP A 148 11.94 8.75 10.80
CA ASP A 148 11.48 8.36 9.45
C ASP A 148 12.27 7.14 8.93
N MET A 149 13.58 7.07 9.23
CA MET A 149 14.42 5.92 8.88
C MET A 149 14.05 4.66 9.67
N ILE A 150 13.68 4.81 10.95
CA ILE A 150 13.15 3.69 11.74
C ILE A 150 11.92 3.08 11.06
N ASP A 151 10.98 3.92 10.61
CA ASP A 151 9.80 3.47 9.88
C ASP A 151 10.15 2.93 8.48
N SER A 152 11.15 3.50 7.81
CA SER A 152 11.58 3.05 6.48
C SER A 152 12.18 1.64 6.53
N LEU A 153 12.99 1.31 7.54
CA LEU A 153 13.52 -0.05 7.72
C LEU A 153 12.40 -1.05 8.05
N LYS A 154 11.40 -0.66 8.86
CA LYS A 154 10.20 -1.49 9.09
C LYS A 154 9.45 -1.72 7.78
N THR A 155 9.23 -0.68 6.98
CA THR A 155 8.57 -0.73 5.65
C THR A 155 9.29 -1.69 4.70
N LEU A 156 10.63 -1.68 4.73
CA LEU A 156 11.49 -2.60 3.98
C LEU A 156 11.50 -4.04 4.54
N GLY A 157 10.71 -4.31 5.58
CA GLY A 157 10.53 -5.64 6.13
C GLY A 157 11.70 -6.14 6.98
N PHE A 158 12.59 -5.25 7.43
CA PHE A 158 13.60 -5.63 8.42
C PHE A 158 12.93 -6.03 9.73
N ASP A 159 13.50 -7.01 10.43
CA ASP A 159 12.94 -7.58 11.66
C ASP A 159 13.91 -7.46 12.83
N HIS A 160 13.61 -6.57 13.77
CA HIS A 160 14.47 -6.30 14.93
C HIS A 160 14.71 -7.52 15.84
N LYS A 161 13.81 -8.51 15.86
CA LYS A 161 13.96 -9.71 16.69
C LYS A 161 14.73 -10.81 15.98
N ARG A 162 14.55 -10.93 14.67
CA ARG A 162 15.05 -12.07 13.87
C ARG A 162 16.31 -11.77 13.08
N GLN A 163 16.57 -10.50 12.79
CA GLN A 163 17.67 -10.05 11.94
C GLN A 163 18.63 -9.14 12.71
N SER A 164 18.69 -9.29 14.05
CA SER A 164 19.56 -8.49 14.91
C SER A 164 21.06 -8.75 14.71
N SER A 165 21.44 -9.86 14.07
CA SER A 165 22.83 -10.16 13.72
C SER A 165 23.23 -9.60 12.35
N LEU A 166 24.52 -9.35 12.16
CA LEU A 166 25.08 -8.88 10.88
C LEU A 166 24.76 -9.85 9.72
N GLU A 167 24.79 -11.16 9.99
CA GLU A 167 24.46 -12.17 8.99
C GLU A 167 22.99 -12.08 8.56
N GLY A 168 22.05 -12.02 9.52
CA GLY A 168 20.63 -11.91 9.23
C GLY A 168 20.27 -10.61 8.51
N PHE A 169 20.87 -9.49 8.94
CA PHE A 169 20.76 -8.20 8.27
C PHE A 169 21.26 -8.27 6.82
N ASN A 170 22.48 -8.78 6.59
CA ASN A 170 23.08 -8.85 5.26
C ASN A 170 22.30 -9.79 4.32
N HIS A 171 21.74 -10.87 4.85
CA HIS A 171 20.87 -11.75 4.08
C HIS A 171 19.64 -11.00 3.56
N HIS A 172 18.93 -10.29 4.44
CA HIS A 172 17.75 -9.51 4.06
C HIS A 172 18.10 -8.35 3.12
N TRP A 173 19.22 -7.67 3.36
CA TRP A 173 19.73 -6.62 2.49
C TRP A 173 19.89 -7.11 1.04
N LYS A 174 20.55 -8.26 0.86
CA LYS A 174 20.73 -8.88 -0.46
C LYS A 174 19.41 -9.36 -1.07
N GLU A 175 18.48 -9.88 -0.26
CA GLU A 175 17.14 -10.25 -0.74
C GLU A 175 16.40 -9.02 -1.31
N LEU A 176 16.51 -7.86 -0.66
CA LEU A 176 15.91 -6.60 -1.13
C LEU A 176 16.56 -6.09 -2.43
N GLU A 177 17.90 -6.17 -2.55
CA GLU A 177 18.60 -5.85 -3.80
C GLU A 177 18.12 -6.74 -4.96
N GLY A 178 18.00 -8.05 -4.72
CA GLY A 178 17.47 -9.01 -5.69
C GLY A 178 15.99 -8.79 -6.07
N GLN A 179 15.25 -8.03 -5.26
CA GLN A 179 13.86 -7.61 -5.51
C GLN A 179 13.76 -6.29 -6.28
N GLY A 180 14.89 -5.69 -6.66
CA GLY A 180 14.92 -4.37 -7.31
C GLY A 180 14.75 -3.19 -6.34
N LEU A 181 14.88 -3.42 -5.03
CA LEU A 181 14.78 -2.39 -4.00
C LEU A 181 16.14 -1.84 -3.57
N GLY A 182 17.21 -2.11 -4.33
CA GLY A 182 18.55 -1.59 -4.05
C GLY A 182 18.61 -0.05 -3.98
N TRP A 183 17.85 0.64 -4.84
CA TRP A 183 17.75 2.10 -4.80
C TRP A 183 17.12 2.62 -3.50
N ARG A 184 16.20 1.87 -2.88
CA ARG A 184 15.60 2.21 -1.58
C ARG A 184 16.60 2.10 -0.45
N LEU A 185 17.46 1.08 -0.50
CA LEU A 185 18.57 0.91 0.43
C LEU A 185 19.58 2.05 0.27
N GLN A 186 19.90 2.41 -0.97
CA GLN A 186 20.77 3.56 -1.26
C GLN A 186 20.19 4.87 -0.72
N GLU A 187 18.89 5.12 -0.87
CA GLU A 187 18.24 6.30 -0.26
C GLU A 187 18.44 6.35 1.28
N GLN A 188 18.46 5.19 1.95
CA GLN A 188 18.74 5.15 3.39
C GLN A 188 20.21 5.49 3.68
N VAL A 189 21.15 4.94 2.90
CA VAL A 189 22.57 5.28 3.01
C VAL A 189 22.77 6.79 2.82
N ASP A 190 22.15 7.38 1.81
CA ASP A 190 22.24 8.82 1.52
C ASP A 190 21.68 9.68 2.67
N GLN A 191 20.59 9.25 3.32
CA GLN A 191 20.09 9.94 4.51
C GLN A 191 21.09 9.88 5.68
N LEU A 192 21.76 8.74 5.90
CA LEU A 192 22.75 8.62 6.96
C LEU A 192 24.00 9.47 6.70
N ILE A 193 24.45 9.54 5.45
CA ILE A 193 25.55 10.44 5.04
C ILE A 193 25.17 11.89 5.30
N LYS A 194 23.95 12.30 4.91
CA LYS A 194 23.44 13.66 5.09
C LYS A 194 23.45 14.12 6.56
N PHE A 195 23.32 13.20 7.52
CA PHE A 195 23.36 13.47 8.96
C PHE A 195 24.65 13.05 9.66
N ASP A 196 25.72 12.77 8.91
CA ASP A 196 27.06 12.39 9.41
C ASP A 196 27.06 11.10 10.25
N VAL A 197 26.07 10.22 10.06
CA VAL A 197 26.05 8.88 10.68
C VAL A 197 26.95 7.92 9.89
N LEU A 198 26.98 8.07 8.57
CA LEU A 198 27.90 7.41 7.66
C LEU A 198 28.80 8.43 6.97
N THR A 199 29.93 7.96 6.43
CA THR A 199 30.80 8.75 5.54
C THR A 199 30.61 8.30 4.09
N GLU A 200 30.94 9.17 3.14
CA GLU A 200 30.91 8.83 1.70
C GLU A 200 31.82 7.66 1.34
N SER A 201 32.84 7.38 2.17
CA SER A 201 33.77 6.27 2.02
C SER A 201 33.30 4.96 2.69
N ALA A 202 32.27 4.99 3.54
CA ALA A 202 31.80 3.85 4.33
C ALA A 202 30.30 3.62 4.08
N THR A 203 29.98 3.16 2.89
CA THR A 203 28.59 3.01 2.38
C THR A 203 28.15 1.57 2.23
N SER A 204 28.97 0.61 2.66
CA SER A 204 28.61 -0.81 2.55
C SER A 204 27.48 -1.19 3.52
N ALA A 205 26.82 -2.31 3.25
CA ALA A 205 25.83 -2.88 4.17
C ALA A 205 26.43 -3.10 5.58
N LYS A 206 27.69 -3.51 5.67
CA LYS A 206 28.39 -3.69 6.96
C LYS A 206 28.55 -2.35 7.70
N ASP A 207 28.90 -1.28 6.98
CA ASP A 207 29.05 0.05 7.58
C ASP A 207 27.70 0.56 8.08
N PHE A 208 26.63 0.41 7.28
CA PHE A 208 25.26 0.72 7.68
C PHE A 208 24.86 -0.06 8.95
N TYR A 209 25.19 -1.35 9.01
CA TYR A 209 24.89 -2.18 10.15
C TYR A 209 25.52 -1.64 11.44
N CYS A 210 26.83 -1.40 11.39
CA CYS A 210 27.60 -0.93 12.55
C CYS A 210 27.22 0.48 12.98
N ALA A 211 26.93 1.38 12.03
CA ALA A 211 26.69 2.79 12.33
C ALA A 211 25.26 3.10 12.78
N PHE A 212 24.27 2.33 12.30
CA PHE A 212 22.85 2.67 12.51
C PHE A 212 21.95 1.48 12.81
N TYR A 213 22.15 0.32 12.18
CA TYR A 213 21.18 -0.78 12.32
C TYR A 213 21.11 -1.34 13.76
N GLN A 214 22.23 -1.40 14.47
CA GLN A 214 22.24 -1.82 15.89
C GLN A 214 21.40 -0.88 16.76
N PHE A 215 21.54 0.44 16.55
CA PHE A 215 20.66 1.44 17.16
C PHE A 215 19.19 1.18 16.80
N TRP A 216 18.89 0.92 15.52
CA TRP A 216 17.52 0.68 15.05
C TRP A 216 16.86 -0.50 15.76
N VAL A 217 17.61 -1.60 15.97
CA VAL A 217 17.11 -2.78 16.69
C VAL A 217 16.68 -2.42 18.12
N GLU A 218 17.57 -1.77 18.88
CA GLU A 218 17.29 -1.37 20.27
C GLU A 218 16.19 -0.31 20.36
N ALA A 219 16.20 0.69 19.46
CA ALA A 219 15.20 1.74 19.43
C ALA A 219 13.81 1.17 19.12
N THR A 220 13.72 0.25 18.16
CA THR A 220 12.45 -0.40 17.80
C THR A 220 11.91 -1.24 18.94
N ALA A 221 12.77 -2.02 19.62
CA ALA A 221 12.37 -2.79 20.80
C ALA A 221 11.81 -1.85 21.90
N ARG A 222 12.56 -0.80 22.23
CA ARG A 222 12.18 0.17 23.27
C ARG A 222 10.85 0.85 22.97
N LEU A 223 10.61 1.28 21.73
CA LEU A 223 9.33 1.91 21.34
C LEU A 223 8.15 0.98 21.57
N ILE A 224 8.29 -0.30 21.21
CA ILE A 224 7.24 -1.31 21.41
C ILE A 224 7.03 -1.57 22.91
N ASP A 225 8.10 -1.74 23.68
CA ASP A 225 8.04 -2.01 25.13
C ASP A 225 7.39 -0.86 25.91
N GLU A 226 7.64 0.38 25.50
CA GLU A 226 7.03 1.58 26.07
C GLU A 226 5.70 1.96 25.41
N ALA A 227 5.10 1.03 24.65
CA ALA A 227 3.81 1.18 23.99
C ALA A 227 3.66 2.47 23.15
N THR A 228 4.76 2.91 22.53
CA THR A 228 4.82 4.08 21.65
C THR A 228 4.97 3.64 20.20
N PHE A 229 3.96 3.91 19.39
CA PHE A 229 3.82 3.36 18.05
C PHE A 229 3.73 4.47 17.00
N THR A 230 4.43 4.31 15.89
CA THR A 230 4.21 5.11 14.67
C THR A 230 3.01 4.59 13.87
N LEU A 231 2.70 5.24 12.75
CA LEU A 231 1.72 4.71 11.80
C LEU A 231 2.20 3.40 11.15
N GLU A 232 3.50 3.28 10.84
CA GLU A 232 4.04 2.05 10.27
C GLU A 232 4.03 0.91 11.29
N ASP A 233 4.19 1.24 12.58
CA ASP A 233 4.08 0.27 13.68
C ASP A 233 2.74 -0.43 13.76
N GLN A 234 1.66 0.18 13.23
CA GLN A 234 0.37 -0.50 13.13
C GLN A 234 0.51 -1.83 12.40
N LYS A 235 1.26 -1.87 11.30
CA LYS A 235 1.53 -3.12 10.56
C LYS A 235 2.67 -3.90 11.16
N TYR A 236 3.74 -3.22 11.56
CA TYR A 236 4.95 -3.86 12.04
C TYR A 236 4.72 -4.67 13.32
N PHE A 237 4.05 -4.08 14.32
CA PHE A 237 3.67 -4.77 15.54
C PHE A 237 2.78 -5.98 15.23
N ALA A 238 1.82 -5.81 14.32
CA ALA A 238 0.91 -6.88 13.93
C ALA A 238 1.63 -8.03 13.22
N TYR A 239 2.63 -7.73 12.40
CA TYR A 239 3.52 -8.72 11.77
C TYR A 239 4.29 -9.49 12.84
N GLN A 240 4.95 -8.77 13.76
CA GLN A 240 5.70 -9.37 14.86
C GLN A 240 4.82 -10.29 15.72
N HIS A 241 3.61 -9.84 16.05
CA HIS A 241 2.64 -10.60 16.83
C HIS A 241 2.18 -11.86 16.09
N GLU A 242 1.76 -11.75 14.82
CA GLU A 242 1.36 -12.91 14.02
C GLU A 242 2.51 -13.91 13.84
N GLN A 243 3.71 -13.42 13.60
CA GLN A 243 4.90 -14.24 13.40
C GLN A 243 5.29 -15.00 14.69
N THR A 244 5.27 -14.34 15.85
CA THR A 244 5.54 -14.96 17.15
C THR A 244 4.52 -16.08 17.44
N ASN A 245 3.24 -15.83 17.16
CA ASN A 245 2.20 -16.85 17.35
C ASN A 245 2.38 -18.04 16.41
N VAL A 246 2.81 -17.81 15.17
CA VAL A 246 3.15 -18.88 14.24
C VAL A 246 4.30 -19.75 14.78
N ASP A 247 5.34 -19.16 15.35
CA ASP A 247 6.48 -19.90 15.90
C ASP A 247 6.08 -20.73 17.11
N ASN A 248 5.27 -20.14 17.99
CA ASN A 248 4.71 -20.80 19.17
C ASN A 248 3.60 -21.81 18.83
N ARG A 249 3.39 -22.12 17.54
CA ARG A 249 2.36 -23.04 17.01
C ARG A 249 0.93 -22.66 17.43
N GLY A 250 0.69 -21.40 17.75
CA GLY A 250 -0.62 -20.81 18.02
C GLY A 250 -1.44 -20.64 16.75
N PHE A 251 -1.82 -21.76 16.13
CA PHE A 251 -2.76 -21.76 15.02
C PHE A 251 -4.16 -21.44 15.55
N LEU A 252 -4.90 -20.64 14.80
CA LEU A 252 -6.31 -20.40 15.13
C LEU A 252 -7.12 -21.67 14.84
N SER A 253 -8.08 -21.98 15.72
CA SER A 253 -9.01 -23.11 15.61
C SER A 253 -10.46 -22.64 15.63
N GLY A 254 -11.38 -23.48 15.15
CA GLY A 254 -12.81 -23.18 15.11
C GLY A 254 -13.13 -21.96 14.24
N ALA A 255 -14.11 -21.13 14.65
CA ALA A 255 -14.53 -19.95 13.91
C ALA A 255 -13.40 -18.90 13.70
N ALA A 256 -12.34 -18.92 14.51
CA ALA A 256 -11.19 -18.02 14.36
C ALA A 256 -10.22 -18.48 13.24
N ALA A 257 -10.30 -19.73 12.80
CA ALA A 257 -9.57 -20.24 11.64
C ALA A 257 -10.23 -19.72 10.36
N LEU A 258 -9.94 -18.47 9.99
CA LEU A 258 -10.37 -17.89 8.71
C LEU A 258 -9.98 -18.80 7.54
N GLY A 259 -10.97 -19.20 6.73
CA GLY A 259 -10.76 -20.07 5.58
C GLY A 259 -10.05 -19.35 4.44
N HIS A 260 -10.27 -18.03 4.31
CA HIS A 260 -9.85 -17.27 3.13
C HIS A 260 -9.39 -15.84 3.45
N VAL A 261 -8.26 -15.44 2.88
CA VAL A 261 -7.75 -14.07 2.89
C VAL A 261 -7.71 -13.54 1.46
N PHE A 262 -8.24 -12.34 1.27
CA PHE A 262 -8.26 -11.60 0.00
C PHE A 262 -7.45 -10.32 0.19
N VAL A 263 -6.58 -10.02 -0.75
CA VAL A 263 -5.80 -8.78 -0.75
C VAL A 263 -6.01 -8.07 -2.08
N ASP A 264 -6.63 -6.89 -2.02
CA ASP A 264 -6.83 -6.01 -3.17
C ASP A 264 -5.64 -5.03 -3.31
N GLU A 265 -5.42 -4.55 -4.54
CA GLU A 265 -4.28 -3.70 -4.94
C GLU A 265 -2.92 -4.31 -4.61
N PHE A 266 -2.76 -5.62 -4.84
CA PHE A 266 -1.56 -6.37 -4.46
C PHE A 266 -0.27 -5.89 -5.18
N GLN A 267 -0.39 -5.18 -6.31
CA GLN A 267 0.76 -4.61 -7.01
C GLN A 267 1.45 -3.47 -6.23
N ASP A 268 0.78 -2.86 -5.26
CA ASP A 268 1.25 -1.67 -4.54
C ASP A 268 1.67 -1.97 -3.09
N ILE A 269 1.91 -3.23 -2.76
CA ILE A 269 2.35 -3.65 -1.43
C ILE A 269 3.88 -3.55 -1.30
N ASN A 270 4.34 -3.23 -0.10
CA ASN A 270 5.76 -3.20 0.26
C ASN A 270 6.21 -4.50 0.98
N PRO A 271 7.51 -4.68 1.26
CA PRO A 271 8.01 -5.89 1.93
C PRO A 271 7.35 -6.19 3.28
N LEU A 272 7.03 -5.15 4.08
CA LEU A 272 6.33 -5.33 5.35
C LEU A 272 4.90 -5.85 5.16
N ASP A 273 4.17 -5.27 4.20
CA ASP A 273 2.81 -5.70 3.86
C ASP A 273 2.81 -7.16 3.42
N LEU A 274 3.76 -7.56 2.56
CA LEU A 274 3.97 -8.94 2.14
C LEU A 274 4.26 -9.86 3.34
N ALA A 275 5.16 -9.46 4.23
CA ALA A 275 5.52 -10.22 5.42
C ALA A 275 4.32 -10.42 6.36
N LEU A 276 3.54 -9.37 6.57
CA LEU A 276 2.31 -9.40 7.37
C LEU A 276 1.25 -10.33 6.76
N VAL A 277 0.95 -10.19 5.46
CA VAL A 277 0.01 -11.07 4.76
C VAL A 277 0.45 -12.53 4.86
N ARG A 278 1.74 -12.81 4.67
CA ARG A 278 2.31 -14.15 4.80
C ARG A 278 2.12 -14.71 6.20
N ALA A 279 2.37 -13.93 7.25
CA ALA A 279 2.18 -14.33 8.64
C ALA A 279 0.70 -14.62 8.95
N MET A 280 -0.21 -13.72 8.52
CA MET A 280 -1.66 -13.87 8.69
C MET A 280 -2.17 -15.17 8.09
N VAL A 281 -1.82 -15.44 6.83
CA VAL A 281 -2.24 -16.64 6.08
C VAL A 281 -1.67 -17.89 6.73
N LYS A 282 -0.40 -17.87 7.14
CA LYS A 282 0.25 -19.00 7.80
C LYS A 282 -0.40 -19.35 9.14
N ARG A 283 -0.73 -18.34 9.98
CA ARG A 283 -1.39 -18.54 11.28
C ARG A 283 -2.80 -19.13 11.14
N ARG A 284 -3.54 -18.70 10.12
CA ARG A 284 -4.93 -19.14 9.86
C ARG A 284 -5.02 -20.43 9.06
N ARG A 285 -3.95 -20.84 8.38
CA ARG A 285 -3.95 -21.90 7.35
C ARG A 285 -4.92 -21.60 6.19
N ALA A 286 -5.23 -20.31 6.01
CA ALA A 286 -6.16 -19.81 5.01
C ALA A 286 -5.67 -20.07 3.58
N THR A 287 -6.59 -20.09 2.60
CA THR A 287 -6.20 -19.83 1.22
C THR A 287 -6.10 -18.32 0.98
N LEU A 288 -5.28 -17.95 -0.01
CA LEU A 288 -4.96 -16.57 -0.31
C LEU A 288 -5.38 -16.25 -1.75
N THR A 289 -6.22 -15.24 -1.89
CA THR A 289 -6.51 -14.60 -3.18
C THR A 289 -5.83 -13.24 -3.19
N ILE A 290 -4.85 -13.06 -4.08
CA ILE A 290 -4.25 -11.76 -4.36
C ILE A 290 -4.87 -11.19 -5.63
N ALA A 291 -5.26 -9.93 -5.60
CA ALA A 291 -5.92 -9.27 -6.73
C ALA A 291 -5.25 -7.93 -7.01
N GLY A 292 -4.98 -7.67 -8.30
CA GLY A 292 -4.27 -6.48 -8.70
C GLY A 292 -3.96 -6.46 -10.20
N ASP A 293 -3.19 -5.46 -10.60
CA ASP A 293 -2.71 -5.32 -11.97
C ASP A 293 -1.29 -4.75 -11.94
N ASP A 294 -0.31 -5.52 -12.42
CA ASP A 294 1.08 -5.09 -12.55
C ASP A 294 1.24 -3.83 -13.41
N ASP A 295 0.32 -3.60 -14.36
CA ASP A 295 0.32 -2.40 -15.21
C ASP A 295 -0.12 -1.12 -14.45
N GLN A 296 -0.61 -1.25 -13.21
CA GLN A 296 -1.08 -0.15 -12.36
C GLN A 296 -0.17 0.11 -11.15
N ALA A 297 0.98 -0.54 -11.05
CA ALA A 297 1.92 -0.30 -9.95
C ALA A 297 2.52 1.12 -10.04
N ILE A 298 2.11 2.01 -9.14
CA ILE A 298 2.54 3.42 -9.12
C ILE A 298 3.07 3.89 -7.75
N PHE A 299 3.06 3.01 -6.75
CA PHE A 299 3.52 3.31 -5.39
C PHE A 299 4.95 2.83 -5.08
N GLU A 300 5.79 2.63 -6.09
CA GLU A 300 7.22 2.27 -5.90
C GLU A 300 7.96 3.26 -5.00
N TRP A 301 7.56 4.54 -5.03
CA TRP A 301 8.08 5.59 -4.14
C TRP A 301 7.74 5.38 -2.65
N ARG A 302 6.91 4.39 -2.31
CA ARG A 302 6.62 3.94 -0.93
C ARG A 302 7.29 2.61 -0.60
N GLY A 303 8.20 2.14 -1.45
CA GLY A 303 8.84 0.84 -1.32
C GLY A 303 8.00 -0.33 -1.83
N ALA A 304 6.93 -0.07 -2.57
CA ALA A 304 6.16 -1.13 -3.24
C ALA A 304 6.92 -1.71 -4.44
N THR A 305 6.60 -2.94 -4.83
CA THR A 305 7.17 -3.56 -6.03
C THR A 305 6.17 -4.48 -6.72
N PRO A 306 6.01 -4.41 -8.06
CA PRO A 306 5.13 -5.32 -8.81
C PRO A 306 5.66 -6.75 -8.82
N GLU A 307 6.91 -7.00 -8.43
CA GLU A 307 7.49 -8.35 -8.38
C GLU A 307 6.66 -9.32 -7.56
N TYR A 308 6.01 -8.83 -6.50
CA TYR A 308 5.20 -9.67 -5.63
C TYR A 308 3.94 -10.21 -6.32
N ILE A 309 3.32 -9.45 -7.23
CA ILE A 309 2.19 -9.94 -8.02
C ILE A 309 2.66 -10.73 -9.26
N LEU A 310 3.84 -10.42 -9.79
CA LEU A 310 4.43 -11.13 -10.93
C LEU A 310 4.92 -12.54 -10.58
N GLU A 311 5.52 -12.72 -9.40
CA GLU A 311 6.09 -14.00 -8.94
C GLU A 311 5.59 -14.39 -7.52
N PRO A 312 4.27 -14.53 -7.30
CA PRO A 312 3.72 -14.69 -5.95
C PRO A 312 4.19 -15.96 -5.24
N ASP A 313 4.39 -17.07 -5.96
CA ASP A 313 4.88 -18.33 -5.40
C ASP A 313 6.29 -18.17 -4.78
N LYS A 314 7.15 -17.37 -5.39
CA LYS A 314 8.52 -17.09 -4.93
C LYS A 314 8.53 -16.27 -3.64
N PHE A 315 7.64 -15.27 -3.55
CA PHE A 315 7.68 -14.27 -2.49
C PHE A 315 6.79 -14.62 -1.29
N LEU A 316 5.56 -15.08 -1.51
CA LEU A 316 4.65 -15.45 -0.44
C LEU A 316 5.00 -16.82 0.17
N ARG A 317 5.68 -17.70 -0.58
CA ARG A 317 6.18 -19.01 -0.12
C ARG A 317 5.12 -19.81 0.65
N THR A 318 3.87 -19.76 0.16
CA THR A 318 2.74 -20.45 0.81
C THR A 318 2.77 -21.95 0.49
N ARG A 319 2.01 -22.76 1.23
CA ARG A 319 1.93 -24.21 1.00
C ARG A 319 1.25 -24.60 -0.32
N ARG A 320 0.45 -23.70 -0.90
CA ARG A 320 -0.36 -23.94 -2.09
C ARG A 320 0.15 -23.06 -3.22
N ARG A 321 0.21 -23.60 -4.43
CA ARG A 321 0.58 -22.82 -5.62
C ARG A 321 -0.52 -21.87 -6.04
N PHE A 322 -0.13 -20.76 -6.65
CA PHE A 322 -1.07 -19.78 -7.22
C PHE A 322 -1.60 -20.23 -8.58
N VAL A 323 -2.92 -20.26 -8.72
CA VAL A 323 -3.60 -20.36 -10.01
C VAL A 323 -3.95 -18.96 -10.50
N THR A 324 -3.59 -18.64 -11.73
CA THR A 324 -3.81 -17.30 -12.29
C THR A 324 -5.13 -17.24 -13.03
N HIS A 325 -5.96 -16.26 -12.69
CA HIS A 325 -7.15 -15.86 -13.44
C HIS A 325 -6.96 -14.43 -13.94
N THR A 326 -7.33 -14.16 -15.18
CA THR A 326 -7.21 -12.81 -15.77
C THR A 326 -8.58 -12.32 -16.22
N LEU A 327 -9.02 -11.17 -15.71
CA LEU A 327 -10.25 -10.54 -16.20
C LEU A 327 -10.02 -9.88 -17.55
N ALA A 328 -10.90 -10.16 -18.52
CA ALA A 328 -10.70 -9.76 -19.91
C ALA A 328 -11.52 -8.53 -20.33
N THR A 329 -12.61 -8.19 -19.63
CA THR A 329 -13.55 -7.17 -20.10
C THR A 329 -13.50 -5.91 -19.25
N ASN A 330 -13.25 -4.76 -19.88
CA ASN A 330 -13.34 -3.43 -19.28
C ASN A 330 -14.78 -2.90 -19.39
N TYR A 331 -15.38 -2.57 -18.25
CA TYR A 331 -16.76 -2.07 -18.16
C TYR A 331 -16.83 -0.55 -17.91
N ARG A 332 -15.68 0.12 -17.77
CA ARG A 332 -15.59 1.51 -17.34
C ARG A 332 -15.47 2.49 -18.52
N SER A 333 -14.73 2.10 -19.55
CA SER A 333 -14.19 3.03 -20.55
C SER A 333 -14.73 2.75 -21.95
N PRO A 334 -14.92 3.78 -22.78
CA PRO A 334 -15.15 3.68 -24.22
C PRO A 334 -14.07 2.86 -24.96
N SER A 335 -14.43 2.26 -26.09
CA SER A 335 -13.60 1.30 -26.82
C SER A 335 -12.26 1.89 -27.28
N ASN A 336 -12.26 3.06 -27.91
CA ASN A 336 -11.02 3.73 -28.33
C ASN A 336 -10.10 4.15 -27.16
N ILE A 337 -10.62 4.41 -25.96
CA ILE A 337 -9.79 4.68 -24.77
C ILE A 337 -9.08 3.40 -24.34
N VAL A 338 -9.79 2.27 -24.27
CA VAL A 338 -9.21 0.96 -23.94
C VAL A 338 -8.11 0.60 -24.94
N LEU A 339 -8.39 0.72 -26.24
CA LEU A 339 -7.41 0.43 -27.31
C LEU A 339 -6.14 1.29 -27.20
N ARG A 340 -6.29 2.60 -26.95
CA ARG A 340 -5.13 3.51 -26.76
C ARG A 340 -4.33 3.16 -25.51
N SER A 341 -4.99 2.83 -24.40
CA SER A 341 -4.30 2.41 -23.18
C SER A 341 -3.48 1.13 -23.41
N GLN A 342 -4.03 0.16 -24.14
CA GLN A 342 -3.35 -1.07 -24.51
C GLN A 342 -2.16 -0.83 -25.45
N SER A 343 -2.28 0.11 -26.38
CA SER A 343 -1.17 0.48 -27.27
C SER A 343 0.00 1.09 -26.48
N LEU A 344 -0.30 1.97 -25.51
CA LEU A 344 0.71 2.59 -24.66
C LEU A 344 1.42 1.56 -23.78
N ILE A 345 0.68 0.73 -23.04
CA ILE A 345 1.24 -0.18 -22.04
C ILE A 345 2.07 -1.33 -22.65
N LYS A 346 1.95 -1.61 -23.96
CA LYS A 346 2.80 -2.59 -24.67
C LYS A 346 4.28 -2.22 -24.69
N HIS A 347 4.66 -0.97 -24.44
CA HIS A 347 6.05 -0.54 -24.38
C HIS A 347 6.77 -1.01 -23.10
N ASN A 348 6.02 -1.37 -22.05
CA ASN A 348 6.59 -1.88 -20.80
C ASN A 348 7.06 -3.33 -20.98
N LYS A 349 8.31 -3.61 -20.58
CA LYS A 349 8.95 -4.93 -20.78
C LYS A 349 8.64 -5.93 -19.68
N ARG A 350 8.56 -5.49 -18.42
CA ARG A 350 8.34 -6.36 -17.26
C ARG A 350 6.86 -6.28 -16.85
N ARG A 351 6.04 -7.14 -17.47
CA ARG A 351 4.60 -7.20 -17.24
C ARG A 351 4.04 -8.56 -17.66
N VAL A 352 2.84 -8.89 -17.20
CA VAL A 352 2.03 -9.96 -17.79
C VAL A 352 1.24 -9.40 -18.98
N ALA A 353 1.38 -10.01 -20.16
CA ALA A 353 0.56 -9.63 -21.30
C ALA A 353 -0.90 -10.04 -21.06
N LYS A 354 -1.81 -9.05 -21.09
CA LYS A 354 -3.25 -9.24 -20.83
C LYS A 354 -4.05 -8.84 -22.07
N GLN A 355 -4.99 -9.69 -22.48
CA GLN A 355 -5.94 -9.35 -23.54
C GLN A 355 -7.18 -8.73 -22.92
N ILE A 356 -7.40 -7.44 -23.22
CA ILE A 356 -8.50 -6.64 -22.67
C ILE A 356 -9.40 -6.20 -23.80
N SER A 357 -10.72 -6.36 -23.65
CA SER A 357 -11.73 -5.85 -24.56
C SER A 357 -12.64 -4.85 -23.83
N SER A 358 -13.18 -3.88 -24.56
CA SER A 358 -14.17 -2.95 -24.03
C SER A 358 -15.56 -3.56 -24.12
N ASN A 359 -16.34 -3.50 -23.03
CA ASN A 359 -17.77 -3.81 -23.05
C ASN A 359 -18.56 -2.73 -23.82
N SER A 360 -18.09 -1.48 -23.79
CA SER A 360 -18.69 -0.40 -24.55
C SER A 360 -18.26 -0.47 -26.01
N LEU A 361 -19.22 -0.41 -26.94
CA LEU A 361 -18.96 -0.25 -28.38
C LEU A 361 -18.76 1.22 -28.78
N LYS A 362 -19.07 2.17 -27.89
CA LYS A 362 -18.97 3.60 -28.17
C LYS A 362 -17.52 4.08 -28.10
N ASN A 363 -17.17 5.00 -28.98
CA ASN A 363 -15.91 5.75 -28.93
C ASN A 363 -16.09 7.04 -28.13
N ALA A 364 -15.08 7.39 -27.33
CA ALA A 364 -14.95 8.72 -26.72
C ALA A 364 -14.45 9.73 -27.75
N GLN A 365 -14.86 10.99 -27.62
CA GLN A 365 -14.13 12.10 -28.24
C GLN A 365 -12.84 12.36 -27.45
N ILE A 366 -11.69 12.36 -28.14
CA ILE A 366 -10.38 12.59 -27.55
C ILE A 366 -9.74 13.77 -28.28
N ASP A 367 -9.57 14.86 -27.56
CA ASP A 367 -8.91 16.07 -28.05
C ASP A 367 -7.51 16.20 -27.44
N ILE A 368 -6.50 16.42 -28.28
CA ILE A 368 -5.15 16.77 -27.86
C ILE A 368 -4.93 18.23 -28.22
N LYS A 369 -4.72 19.09 -27.22
CA LYS A 369 -4.49 20.52 -27.40
C LYS A 369 -3.13 20.92 -26.85
N LYS A 370 -2.30 21.52 -27.71
CA LYS A 370 -1.09 22.24 -27.30
C LYS A 370 -1.49 23.69 -27.06
N LEU A 371 -1.14 24.22 -25.89
CA LEU A 371 -1.44 25.59 -25.47
C LEU A 371 -0.13 26.24 -25.04
N ASP A 372 0.09 27.49 -25.48
CA ASP A 372 1.40 28.13 -25.36
C ASP A 372 1.64 28.70 -23.96
N THR A 373 0.59 29.11 -23.25
CA THR A 373 0.68 29.65 -21.90
C THR A 373 -0.26 28.95 -20.91
N LEU A 374 0.08 29.06 -19.62
CA LEU A 374 -0.81 28.62 -18.54
C LEU A 374 -2.16 29.36 -18.60
N ARG A 375 -2.17 30.64 -18.98
CA ARG A 375 -3.39 31.44 -19.11
C ARG A 375 -4.31 30.87 -20.19
N ASP A 376 -3.76 30.47 -21.33
CA ASP A 376 -4.52 29.84 -22.41
C ASP A 376 -5.10 28.50 -21.95
N SER A 377 -4.33 27.74 -21.18
CA SER A 377 -4.77 26.49 -20.56
C SER A 377 -5.93 26.67 -19.59
N LEU A 378 -5.83 27.63 -18.68
CA LEU A 378 -6.91 27.99 -17.75
C LEU A 378 -8.18 28.39 -18.50
N ASN A 379 -8.06 29.28 -19.49
CA ASN A 379 -9.19 29.73 -20.30
C ASN A 379 -9.82 28.60 -21.11
N TYR A 380 -9.01 27.71 -21.68
CA TYR A 380 -9.49 26.56 -22.44
C TYR A 380 -10.27 25.59 -21.55
N VAL A 381 -9.70 25.20 -20.41
CA VAL A 381 -10.35 24.29 -19.44
C VAL A 381 -11.63 24.92 -18.91
N HIS A 382 -11.64 26.21 -18.61
CA HIS A 382 -12.84 26.91 -18.17
C HIS A 382 -13.98 26.84 -19.21
N LYS A 383 -13.67 27.13 -20.48
CA LYS A 383 -14.66 27.02 -21.58
C LYS A 383 -15.19 25.59 -21.70
N LEU A 384 -14.32 24.59 -21.59
CA LEU A 384 -14.69 23.17 -21.67
C LEU A 384 -15.61 22.76 -20.50
N LEU A 385 -15.29 23.18 -19.28
CA LEU A 385 -16.10 22.91 -18.09
C LEU A 385 -17.48 23.56 -18.23
N ASN A 386 -17.55 24.85 -18.55
CA ASN A 386 -18.82 25.56 -18.71
C ASN A 386 -19.69 24.96 -19.81
N SER A 387 -19.08 24.59 -20.95
CA SER A 387 -19.80 23.93 -22.04
C SER A 387 -20.35 22.56 -21.61
N SER A 388 -19.60 21.80 -20.81
CA SER A 388 -20.04 20.47 -20.36
C SER A 388 -21.16 20.58 -19.32
N ILE A 389 -21.06 21.55 -18.41
CA ILE A 389 -22.05 21.82 -17.37
C ILE A 389 -23.34 22.40 -17.98
N SER A 390 -23.24 23.32 -18.94
CA SER A 390 -24.41 23.88 -19.64
C SER A 390 -25.17 22.82 -20.47
N GLN A 391 -24.47 21.79 -20.93
CA GLN A 391 -25.06 20.60 -21.56
C GLN A 391 -25.63 19.59 -20.55
N GLY A 392 -25.67 19.92 -19.26
CA GLY A 392 -26.28 19.11 -18.20
C GLY A 392 -25.34 18.11 -17.52
N THR A 393 -24.03 18.16 -17.77
CA THR A 393 -23.08 17.28 -17.07
C THR A 393 -22.91 17.74 -15.64
N SER A 394 -23.23 16.86 -14.68
CA SER A 394 -22.97 17.12 -13.26
C SER A 394 -21.47 17.40 -13.02
N PRO A 395 -21.10 18.46 -12.27
CA PRO A 395 -19.70 18.74 -11.92
C PRO A 395 -18.97 17.56 -11.27
N SER A 396 -19.67 16.73 -10.49
CA SER A 396 -19.12 15.52 -9.87
C SER A 396 -18.65 14.44 -10.85
N ARG A 397 -18.99 14.57 -12.14
CA ARG A 397 -18.53 13.67 -13.22
C ARG A 397 -17.31 14.20 -13.97
N LEU A 398 -16.79 15.36 -13.59
CA LEU A 398 -15.65 16.00 -14.22
C LEU A 398 -14.44 15.90 -13.29
N ALA A 399 -13.27 15.61 -13.85
CA ALA A 399 -12.02 15.51 -13.10
C ALA A 399 -10.87 16.17 -13.86
N LEU A 400 -10.04 16.94 -13.15
CA LEU A 400 -8.78 17.48 -13.63
C LEU A 400 -7.63 16.74 -12.96
N ILE A 401 -6.74 16.15 -13.75
CA ILE A 401 -5.63 15.33 -13.27
C ILE A 401 -4.32 15.93 -13.81
N SER A 402 -3.30 16.03 -12.94
CA SER A 402 -1.95 16.47 -13.33
C SER A 402 -0.88 15.54 -12.77
N ARG A 403 0.36 15.69 -13.25
CA ARG A 403 1.50 14.90 -12.76
C ARG A 403 2.02 15.38 -11.40
N LYS A 404 2.00 16.70 -11.17
CA LYS A 404 2.48 17.35 -9.94
C LYS A 404 1.38 18.25 -9.36
N ARG A 405 1.25 18.25 -8.03
CA ARG A 405 0.32 19.12 -7.31
C ARG A 405 0.47 20.60 -7.68
N SER A 406 1.71 21.07 -7.83
CA SER A 406 2.00 22.46 -8.22
C SER A 406 1.38 22.89 -9.55
N GLN A 407 1.06 21.94 -10.44
CA GLN A 407 0.39 22.22 -11.72
C GLN A 407 -1.13 22.42 -11.55
N ILE A 408 -1.74 21.92 -10.48
CA ILE A 408 -3.19 22.07 -10.21
C ILE A 408 -3.48 23.37 -9.44
N ILE A 409 -2.54 23.86 -8.62
CA ILE A 409 -2.73 25.07 -7.79
C ILE A 409 -3.25 26.27 -8.60
N PRO A 410 -2.69 26.59 -9.79
CA PRO A 410 -3.23 27.69 -10.60
C PRO A 410 -4.68 27.51 -11.04
N TYR A 411 -5.11 26.26 -11.30
CA TYR A 411 -6.50 25.96 -11.65
C TYR A 411 -7.43 26.14 -10.46
N GLN A 412 -7.00 25.77 -9.25
CA GLN A 412 -7.79 25.98 -8.03
C GLN A 412 -8.03 27.47 -7.76
N VAL A 413 -6.97 28.29 -7.84
CA VAL A 413 -7.09 29.75 -7.69
C VAL A 413 -7.99 30.34 -8.77
N PHE A 414 -7.83 29.89 -10.02
CA PHE A 414 -8.66 30.36 -11.12
C PHE A 414 -10.12 29.95 -10.96
N PHE A 415 -10.41 28.69 -10.59
CA PHE A 415 -11.77 28.22 -10.35
C PHE A 415 -12.44 28.95 -9.19
N ALA A 416 -11.73 29.19 -8.09
CA ALA A 416 -12.19 30.01 -6.98
C ALA A 416 -12.53 31.44 -7.44
N SER A 417 -11.67 32.07 -8.26
CA SER A 417 -11.91 33.42 -8.80
C SER A 417 -13.08 33.53 -9.78
N LYS A 418 -13.63 32.39 -10.21
CA LYS A 418 -14.74 32.28 -11.17
C LYS A 418 -15.97 31.61 -10.54
N ASP A 419 -15.97 31.43 -9.22
CA ASP A 419 -17.04 30.75 -8.48
C ASP A 419 -17.39 29.35 -9.03
N ILE A 420 -16.39 28.65 -9.60
CA ILE A 420 -16.56 27.29 -10.11
C ILE A 420 -16.34 26.33 -8.94
N PRO A 421 -17.35 25.52 -8.56
CA PRO A 421 -17.20 24.57 -7.46
C PRO A 421 -16.20 23.49 -7.84
N PHE A 422 -15.22 23.23 -6.96
CA PHE A 422 -14.28 22.13 -7.10
C PHE A 422 -14.02 21.46 -5.76
N CYS A 423 -13.64 20.18 -5.81
CA CYS A 423 -13.14 19.44 -4.67
C CYS A 423 -11.66 19.11 -4.92
N ALA A 424 -10.78 19.50 -4.00
CA ALA A 424 -9.39 19.10 -4.00
C ALA A 424 -9.13 18.28 -2.74
N ALA A 425 -8.70 17.03 -2.90
CA ALA A 425 -8.25 16.23 -1.77
C ALA A 425 -7.04 16.93 -1.13
N GLU A 426 -7.24 17.45 0.09
CA GLU A 426 -6.37 18.33 0.88
C GLU A 426 -6.53 19.83 0.60
N ASP A 427 -7.35 20.45 1.44
CA ASP A 427 -7.62 21.88 1.53
C ASP A 427 -6.32 22.70 1.53
N LEU A 428 -6.30 23.74 0.69
CA LEU A 428 -5.47 24.91 0.93
C LEU A 428 -6.03 25.62 2.17
N GLN A 429 -5.60 25.22 3.38
CA GLN A 429 -5.53 26.14 4.53
C GLN A 429 -4.42 27.18 4.30
N VAL A 430 -4.44 27.85 3.14
CA VAL A 430 -3.50 28.92 2.77
C VAL A 430 -4.22 30.28 2.75
N PHE A 431 -5.55 30.30 2.84
CA PHE A 431 -6.34 31.52 2.86
C PHE A 431 -7.44 31.57 3.94
N LEU A 432 -7.32 30.77 5.02
CA LEU A 432 -8.10 30.95 6.25
C LEU A 432 -7.17 30.98 7.47
#